data_AF-A0A1B1M2H4-F1
#
_entry.id   AF-A0A1B1M2H4-F1
#
_cell.length_a   1.000
_cell.length_b   1.000
_cell.length_c   1.000
_cell.angle_alpha   90.00
_cell.angle_beta   90.00
_cell.angle_gamma   90.00
#
_symmetry.space_group_name_H-M   'P 1'
#
loop_
_entity.id
_entity.type
_entity.pdbx_description
1 polymer ?
#
loop_
_entity_poly.entity_id
_entity_poly.type
_entity_poly.pdbx_seq_one_letter_code
_entity_poly.pdbx_strand_id
1 'polypeptide(L)'
;MKRALPDADTVKAAIDTVFDEASASGRRPTVTAIERRLGIPHATFHRHYADLIDTHFRPRIPAARNQTRTDRPMTDEPKEENLRRLRQENTDLRRTLALYEEAIRQLTLENHALRGGSSVIPLPTRSRTSAPSQP
;
A
#
# COMPACT_ATOMS: atom_id res chain seq x y z
N MET A 1 41.36 4.61 10.42
CA MET A 1 41.09 4.63 11.88
C MET A 1 40.00 3.62 12.19
N LYS A 2 40.30 2.52 12.91
CA LYS A 2 39.28 1.51 13.28
C LYS A 2 38.45 2.10 14.41
N ARG A 3 37.28 2.66 14.07
CA ARG A 3 36.32 3.12 15.07
C ARG A 3 35.85 1.88 15.83
N ALA A 4 36.15 1.80 17.13
CA ALA A 4 35.72 0.70 17.96
C ALA A 4 34.19 0.60 17.88
N LEU A 5 33.69 -0.60 17.60
CA LEU A 5 32.26 -0.85 17.56
C LEU A 5 31.69 -0.62 18.96
N PRO A 6 30.61 0.17 19.11
CA PRO A 6 29.99 0.38 20.42
C PRO A 6 29.50 -0.92 21.03
N ASP A 7 29.62 -1.02 22.34
CA ASP A 7 29.13 -2.19 23.07
C ASP A 7 27.59 -2.26 23.04
N ALA A 8 27.04 -3.47 23.21
CA ALA A 8 25.62 -3.73 23.12
C ALA A 8 24.81 -2.87 24.11
N ASP A 9 25.35 -2.58 25.29
CA ASP A 9 24.68 -1.75 26.29
C ASP A 9 24.66 -0.26 25.91
N THR A 10 25.67 0.21 25.16
CA THR A 10 25.66 1.56 24.57
C THR A 10 24.58 1.67 23.49
N VAL A 11 24.40 0.61 22.69
CA VAL A 11 23.34 0.57 21.67
C VAL A 11 21.95 0.52 22.30
N LYS A 12 21.76 -0.23 23.39
CA LYS A 12 20.49 -0.24 24.15
C LYS A 12 20.15 1.12 24.74
N ALA A 13 21.10 1.79 25.38
CA ALA A 13 20.89 3.13 25.92
C ALA A 13 20.53 4.14 24.81
N ALA A 14 21.15 4.02 23.62
CA ALA A 14 20.80 4.83 22.46
C ALA A 14 19.39 4.53 21.93
N ILE A 15 18.97 3.26 21.95
CA ILE A 15 17.60 2.84 21.61
C ILE A 15 16.61 3.50 22.58
N ASP A 16 16.82 3.36 23.88
CA ASP A 16 15.92 3.91 24.91
C ASP A 16 15.81 5.44 24.76
N THR A 17 16.93 6.12 24.53
CA THR A 17 16.90 7.58 24.33
C THR A 17 16.15 7.97 23.05
N VAL A 18 16.25 7.18 21.97
CA VAL A 18 15.49 7.43 20.74
C VAL A 18 13.99 7.19 20.97
N PHE A 19 13.62 6.25 21.83
CA PHE A 19 12.22 6.07 22.25
C PHE A 19 11.71 7.23 23.09
N ASP A 20 12.52 7.77 24.01
CA ASP A 20 12.17 8.93 24.83
C ASP A 20 12.01 10.20 23.98
N GLU A 21 12.96 10.45 23.06
CA GLU A 21 12.90 11.59 22.12
C GLU A 21 11.71 11.47 21.15
N ALA A 22 11.43 10.26 20.67
CA ALA A 22 10.25 9.96 19.87
C ALA A 22 8.95 10.24 20.63
N SER A 23 8.90 9.84 21.90
CA SER A 23 7.75 10.07 22.78
C SER A 23 7.54 11.57 23.06
N ALA A 24 8.63 12.30 23.34
CA ALA A 24 8.58 13.74 23.60
C ALA A 24 8.24 14.58 22.36
N SER A 25 8.69 14.15 21.17
CA SER A 25 8.43 14.86 19.91
C SER A 25 7.19 14.39 19.15
N GLY A 26 6.50 13.35 19.65
CA GLY A 26 5.38 12.71 18.95
C GLY A 26 5.78 12.05 17.62
N ARG A 27 7.07 11.81 17.38
CA ARG A 27 7.60 11.20 16.16
C ARG A 27 7.82 9.70 16.35
N ARG A 28 7.84 8.96 15.25
CA ARG A 28 8.16 7.52 15.31
C ARG A 28 9.67 7.32 15.53
N PRO A 29 10.08 6.46 16.48
CA PRO A 29 11.47 6.09 16.62
C PRO A 29 11.90 5.30 15.37
N THR A 30 13.03 5.68 14.75
CA THR A 30 13.58 5.01 13.56
C THR A 30 14.99 4.48 13.80
N VAL A 31 15.33 3.40 13.10
CA VAL A 31 16.69 2.84 13.11
C VAL A 31 17.73 3.87 12.62
N THR A 32 17.36 4.72 11.67
CA THR A 32 18.21 5.81 11.18
C THR A 32 18.52 6.87 12.25
N ALA A 33 17.61 7.09 13.21
CA ALA A 33 17.87 8.01 14.32
C ALA A 33 18.92 7.41 15.28
N ILE A 34 18.86 6.10 15.53
CA ILE A 34 19.85 5.37 16.33
C ILE A 34 21.22 5.40 15.64
N GLU A 35 21.27 5.14 14.34
CA GLU A 35 22.49 5.18 13.53
C GLU A 35 23.15 6.56 13.54
N ARG A 36 22.34 7.61 13.35
CA ARG A 36 22.82 9.00 13.41
C ARG A 36 23.37 9.34 14.79
N ARG A 37 22.72 8.87 15.86
CA ARG A 37 23.14 9.11 17.25
C ARG A 37 24.45 8.42 17.58
N LEU A 38 24.62 7.17 17.14
CA LEU A 38 25.85 6.41 17.32
C LEU A 38 26.94 6.80 16.29
N GLY A 39 26.55 7.53 15.25
CA GLY A 39 27.38 7.90 14.10
C GLY A 39 27.90 6.69 13.32
N ILE A 40 27.15 5.59 13.30
CA ILE A 40 27.54 4.33 12.63
C ILE A 40 26.89 4.27 11.24
N PRO A 41 27.62 3.88 10.19
CA PRO A 41 27.02 3.63 8.88
C PRO A 41 25.96 2.53 8.93
N HIS A 42 24.86 2.71 8.19
CA HIS A 42 23.72 1.77 8.12
C HIS A 42 24.15 0.30 7.92
N ALA A 43 25.04 0.05 6.95
CA ALA A 43 25.55 -1.29 6.65
C ALA A 43 26.32 -1.92 7.83
N THR A 44 27.05 -1.11 8.60
CA THR A 44 27.77 -1.58 9.80
C THR A 44 26.80 -1.86 10.94
N PHE A 45 25.79 -1.00 11.12
CA PHE A 45 24.77 -1.19 12.14
C PHE A 45 23.98 -2.48 11.91
N HIS A 46 23.52 -2.70 10.68
CA HIS A 46 22.75 -3.89 10.31
C HIS A 46 23.58 -5.18 10.35
N ARG A 47 24.90 -5.12 10.12
CA ARG A 47 25.75 -6.32 10.16
C ARG A 47 26.07 -6.79 11.57
N HIS A 48 26.15 -5.88 12.54
CA HIS A 48 26.63 -6.18 13.90
C HIS A 48 25.53 -6.15 14.96
N TYR A 49 24.40 -5.48 14.71
CA TYR A 49 23.36 -5.26 15.72
C TYR A 49 21.94 -5.60 15.22
N ALA A 50 21.81 -6.36 14.13
CA ALA A 50 20.51 -6.85 13.66
C ALA A 50 19.71 -7.55 14.75
N ASP A 51 20.37 -8.40 15.56
CA ASP A 51 19.73 -9.12 16.66
C ASP A 51 19.16 -8.17 17.73
N LEU A 52 19.82 -7.03 17.99
CA LEU A 52 19.34 -6.02 18.93
C LEU A 52 18.15 -5.24 18.37
N ILE A 53 18.09 -5.02 17.05
CA ILE A 53 16.92 -4.43 16.38
C ILE A 53 15.73 -5.37 16.54
N ASP A 54 15.92 -6.66 16.31
CA ASP A 54 14.84 -7.65 16.35
C ASP A 54 14.35 -7.92 17.77
N THR A 55 15.24 -7.92 18.76
CA THR A 55 14.91 -8.25 20.15
C THR A 55 14.41 -7.05 20.94
N HIS A 56 15.00 -5.86 20.75
CA HIS A 56 14.72 -4.70 21.60
C HIS A 56 13.99 -3.57 20.88
N PHE A 57 14.20 -3.40 19.57
CA PHE A 57 13.61 -2.30 18.83
C PHE A 57 12.23 -2.68 18.26
N ARG A 58 12.14 -3.74 17.45
CA ARG A 58 10.90 -4.17 16.77
C ARG A 58 9.71 -4.42 17.71
N PRO A 59 9.85 -5.09 18.87
CA PRO A 59 8.72 -5.36 19.75
C PRO A 59 8.17 -4.10 20.43
N ARG A 60 9.00 -3.07 20.58
CA ARG A 60 8.65 -1.80 21.24
C ARG A 60 8.11 -0.76 20.27
N ILE A 61 8.21 -0.98 18.95
CA ILE A 61 7.56 -0.11 17.98
C ILE A 61 6.05 -0.38 18.05
N PRO A 62 5.22 0.61 18.43
CA PRO A 62 3.78 0.43 18.42
C PRO A 62 3.35 0.09 16.98
N ALA A 63 2.62 -1.02 16.82
CA ALA A 63 2.02 -1.43 15.55
C ALA A 63 1.19 -0.26 15.02
N ALA A 64 1.72 0.43 14.02
CA ALA A 64 1.16 1.58 13.31
C ALA A 64 -0.04 2.28 14.00
N ARG A 65 0.21 2.99 15.11
CA ARG A 65 -0.70 4.07 15.48
C ARG A 65 -0.37 5.23 14.55
N ASN A 66 -1.22 5.45 13.55
CA ASN A 66 -1.15 6.56 12.62
C ASN A 66 -1.23 7.90 13.39
N GLN A 67 -0.09 8.41 13.84
CA GLN A 67 0.07 9.67 14.56
C GLN A 67 1.48 10.18 14.20
N THR A 68 1.75 11.41 13.76
CA THR A 68 0.88 12.54 13.42
C THR A 68 1.75 13.38 12.48
N ARG A 69 1.32 13.60 11.24
CA ARG A 69 1.87 14.69 10.44
C ARG A 69 1.35 15.97 11.09
N THR A 70 2.25 16.65 11.79
CA THR A 70 2.20 18.06 12.22
C THR A 70 1.00 18.47 13.07
N ASP A 71 1.31 18.90 14.30
CA ASP A 71 0.51 19.85 15.08
C ASP A 71 0.08 21.03 14.21
N ARG A 72 -1.16 20.97 13.74
CA ARG A 72 -2.00 22.13 13.48
C ARG A 72 -3.42 21.71 13.84
N PRO A 73 -4.13 22.44 14.72
CA PRO A 73 -5.51 22.11 15.01
C PRO A 73 -6.34 22.54 13.78
N MET A 74 -6.45 21.66 12.80
CA MET A 74 -7.56 21.69 11.85
C MET A 74 -8.50 20.59 12.30
N THR A 75 -9.67 21.06 12.78
CA THR A 75 -10.97 20.39 12.90
C THR A 75 -10.96 18.94 12.40
N ASP A 76 -11.35 17.99 13.25
CA ASP A 76 -11.33 16.55 12.92
C ASP A 76 -12.39 16.11 11.90
N GLU A 77 -13.38 16.96 11.58
CA GLU A 77 -14.43 16.67 10.59
C GLU A 77 -13.94 16.29 9.19
N PRO A 78 -13.01 17.05 8.54
CA PRO A 78 -12.47 16.68 7.23
C PRO A 78 -11.78 15.31 7.22
N LYS A 79 -11.26 14.79 8.34
CA LYS A 79 -10.59 13.47 8.34
C LYS A 79 -11.60 12.33 8.22
N GLU A 80 -12.72 12.42 8.93
CA GLU A 80 -13.76 11.39 8.89
C GLU A 80 -14.49 11.37 7.54
N GLU A 81 -14.78 12.54 6.97
CA GLU A 81 -15.37 12.64 5.64
C GLU A 81 -14.45 12.05 4.56
N ASN A 82 -13.15 12.35 4.61
CA ASN A 82 -12.16 11.76 3.71
C ASN A 82 -12.07 10.23 3.87
N LEU A 83 -12.12 9.71 5.10
CA LEU A 83 -12.11 8.25 5.33
C LEU A 83 -13.40 7.59 4.83
N ARG A 84 -14.56 8.23 5.00
CA ARG A 84 -15.83 7.73 4.45
C ARG A 84 -15.80 7.72 2.92
N ARG A 85 -15.32 8.80 2.30
CA ARG A 85 -15.13 8.90 0.86
C ARG A 85 -14.20 7.80 0.35
N LEU A 86 -13.06 7.60 1.00
CA LEU A 86 -12.10 6.57 0.61
C LEU A 86 -12.67 5.15 0.72
N ARG A 87 -13.48 4.87 1.74
CA ARG A 87 -14.19 3.58 1.88
C ARG A 87 -15.22 3.38 0.79
N GLN A 88 -15.95 4.44 0.43
CA GLN A 88 -16.92 4.41 -0.66
C GLN A 88 -16.21 4.13 -1.99
N GLU A 89 -15.17 4.91 -2.32
CA GLU A 89 -14.37 4.72 -3.52
C GLU A 89 -13.75 3.31 -3.58
N ASN A 90 -13.27 2.76 -2.46
CA ASN A 90 -12.75 1.40 -2.43
C ASN A 90 -13.83 0.35 -2.73
N THR A 91 -15.05 0.56 -2.21
CA THR A 91 -16.20 -0.33 -2.46
C THR A 91 -16.59 -0.28 -3.93
N ASP A 92 -16.65 0.92 -4.51
CA ASP A 92 -17.00 1.13 -5.91
C ASP A 92 -15.94 0.53 -6.84
N LEU A 93 -14.65 0.71 -6.53
CA LEU A 93 -13.55 0.09 -7.28
C LEU A 93 -13.61 -1.43 -7.25
N ARG A 94 -13.88 -2.04 -6.09
CA ARG A 94 -14.04 -3.50 -5.96
C ARG A 94 -15.22 -4.01 -6.79
N ARG A 95 -16.33 -3.27 -6.80
CA ARG A 95 -17.50 -3.62 -7.60
C ARG A 95 -17.17 -3.58 -9.09
N THR A 96 -16.49 -2.53 -9.54
CA THR A 96 -16.06 -2.38 -10.94
C THR A 96 -15.08 -3.48 -11.35
N LEU A 97 -14.12 -3.84 -10.49
CA LEU A 97 -13.21 -4.96 -10.73
C LEU A 97 -13.96 -6.28 -10.90
N ALA A 98 -14.92 -6.58 -10.02
CA ALA A 98 -15.72 -7.80 -10.14
C ALA A 98 -16.50 -7.88 -11.47
N LEU A 99 -17.02 -6.74 -11.97
CA LEU A 99 -17.69 -6.68 -13.27
C LEU A 99 -16.71 -6.92 -14.42
N TYR A 100 -15.51 -6.32 -14.38
CA TYR A 100 -14.51 -6.52 -15.42
C TYR A 100 -13.93 -7.94 -15.40
N GLU A 101 -13.72 -8.52 -14.23
CA GLU A 101 -13.33 -9.92 -14.11
C GLU A 101 -14.35 -10.84 -14.79
N GLU A 102 -15.64 -10.62 -14.57
CA GLU A 102 -16.69 -11.41 -15.21
C GLU A 102 -16.75 -11.19 -16.72
N ALA A 103 -16.65 -9.94 -17.19
CA ALA A 103 -16.60 -9.64 -18.61
C ALA A 103 -15.41 -10.32 -19.31
N ILE A 104 -14.23 -10.33 -18.67
CA ILE A 104 -13.04 -11.01 -19.18
C ILE A 104 -13.27 -12.52 -19.22
N ARG A 105 -13.89 -13.12 -18.19
CA ARG A 105 -14.24 -14.56 -18.18
C ARG A 105 -15.15 -14.90 -19.35
N GLN A 106 -16.22 -14.14 -19.56
CA GLN A 106 -17.17 -14.35 -20.65
C GLN A 106 -16.49 -14.21 -22.01
N LEU A 107 -15.75 -13.13 -22.24
CA LEU A 107 -14.99 -12.91 -23.48
C LEU A 107 -13.97 -14.02 -23.73
N THR A 108 -13.37 -14.58 -22.70
CA THR A 108 -12.41 -15.68 -22.83
C THR A 108 -13.12 -16.96 -23.29
N LEU A 109 -14.27 -17.28 -22.69
CA LEU A 109 -15.08 -18.44 -23.09
C LEU A 109 -15.62 -18.28 -24.52
N GLU A 110 -16.11 -17.09 -24.88
CA GLU A 110 -16.58 -16.77 -26.23
C GLU A 110 -15.45 -16.89 -27.26
N ASN A 111 -14.28 -16.32 -26.98
CA ASN A 111 -13.11 -16.44 -27.85
C ASN A 111 -12.68 -17.90 -28.03
N HIS A 112 -12.71 -18.69 -26.95
CA HIS A 112 -12.42 -20.11 -27.03
C HIS A 112 -13.44 -20.84 -27.91
N ALA A 113 -14.74 -20.56 -27.75
CA ALA A 113 -15.80 -21.15 -28.57
C ALA A 113 -15.66 -20.77 -30.05
N LEU A 114 -15.39 -19.49 -30.35
CA LEU A 114 -15.17 -18.99 -31.72
C LEU A 114 -13.96 -19.66 -32.37
N ARG A 115 -12.85 -19.80 -31.63
CA ARG A 115 -11.64 -20.49 -32.11
C ARG A 115 -11.84 -22.00 -32.28
N GLY A 116 -12.72 -22.59 -31.47
CA GLY A 116 -13.11 -24.00 -31.54
C GLY A 116 -14.09 -24.31 -32.69
N GLY A 117 -14.42 -23.35 -33.56
CA GLY A 117 -15.30 -23.56 -34.71
C GLY A 117 -16.79 -23.43 -34.40
N SER A 118 -17.17 -22.76 -33.31
CA SER A 118 -18.58 -22.47 -33.02
C SER A 118 -19.19 -21.62 -34.14
N SER A 119 -20.30 -22.09 -34.70
CA SER A 119 -21.03 -21.42 -35.78
C SER A 119 -21.61 -20.10 -35.31
N VAL A 120 -21.05 -18.98 -35.80
CA VAL A 120 -21.66 -17.65 -35.65
C VAL A 120 -22.97 -17.64 -36.43
N ILE A 121 -24.10 -17.48 -35.75
CA ILE A 121 -25.40 -17.28 -36.40
C ILE A 121 -25.51 -15.78 -36.72
N PRO A 122 -25.39 -15.35 -37.99
CA PRO A 122 -25.63 -13.96 -38.34
C PRO A 122 -27.10 -13.64 -38.06
N LEU A 123 -27.36 -12.61 -37.26
CA LEU A 123 -28.72 -12.09 -37.12
C LEU A 123 -29.21 -11.63 -38.50
N PRO A 124 -30.43 -12.01 -38.92
CA PRO A 124 -30.97 -11.55 -40.19
C PRO A 124 -31.13 -10.03 -40.12
N THR A 125 -30.25 -9.30 -40.80
CA THR A 125 -30.41 -7.87 -41.03
C THR A 125 -31.68 -7.69 -41.84
N ARG A 126 -32.67 -7.00 -41.28
CA ARG A 126 -33.93 -6.68 -41.96
C ARG A 126 -33.61 -5.94 -43.26
N SER A 127 -33.64 -6.67 -44.38
CA SER A 127 -33.56 -6.09 -45.71
C SER A 127 -34.68 -5.07 -45.81
N ARG A 128 -34.32 -3.78 -45.85
CA ARG A 128 -35.27 -2.73 -46.22
C ARG A 128 -35.65 -3.02 -47.66
N THR A 129 -36.81 -3.64 -47.85
CA THR A 129 -37.45 -3.85 -49.14
C THR A 129 -37.50 -2.50 -49.84
N SER A 130 -36.69 -2.33 -50.88
CA SER A 130 -36.79 -1.19 -51.78
C SER A 130 -38.19 -1.23 -52.39
N ALA A 131 -38.97 -0.17 -52.16
CA ALA A 131 -40.27 -0.01 -52.77
C ALA A 131 -40.14 -0.06 -54.30
N PRO A 132 -41.05 -0.74 -55.03
CA PRO A 132 -40.99 -0.80 -56.47
C PRO A 132 -41.26 0.60 -57.05
N SER A 133 -40.30 1.08 -57.85
CA SER A 133 -40.48 2.23 -58.73
C SER A 133 -41.55 1.87 -59.76
N GLN A 134 -42.70 2.54 -59.70
CA GLN A 134 -43.71 2.46 -60.77
C GLN A 134 -43.35 3.42 -61.92
N PRO A 135 -43.72 3.07 -63.17
CA PRO A 135 -43.36 3.78 -64.40
C PRO A 135 -44.06 5.13 -64.56
#